data_AF-A0A954JR68-F1
#
_entry.id   AF-A0A954JR68-F1
#
_cell.length_a   1.000
_cell.length_b   1.000
_cell.length_c   1.000
_cell.angle_alpha   90.00
_cell.angle_beta   90.00
_cell.angle_gamma   90.00
#
_symmetry.space_group_name_H-M   'P 1'
#
loop_
_entity.id
_entity.type
_entity.pdbx_description
1 polymer ?
#
loop_
_entity_poly.entity_id
_entity_poly.type
_entity_poly.pdbx_seq_one_letter_code
_entity_poly.pdbx_strand_id
1 'polypeptide(L)'
;MGILAACVATACSGGGGTGTSTNPAGTYSSTPSGARFFTDANEQGNSNQLVLESIFWGRLTDVYGLDGAGDRVLMHENLVIGKGVQSDGINYQLKTNPVTAVQELTILRNVEDLSVQGGLDQFEDLVRRTQQSLDPVAQRGPGTSQGGSAGLFSMVPRNACLVLDFNDLIDPNSIDAQT
;
A
#
# COMPACT_ATOMS: atom_id res chain seq x y z
N MET A 1 49.14 14.03 -46.31
CA MET A 1 47.87 13.30 -46.56
C MET A 1 47.81 12.14 -45.58
N GLY A 2 46.86 11.98 -44.68
CA GLY A 2 45.60 12.69 -44.44
C GLY A 2 45.24 12.68 -42.96
N ILE A 3 44.37 13.62 -42.58
CA ILE A 3 43.83 13.82 -41.23
C ILE A 3 42.63 12.87 -41.08
N LEU A 4 42.65 12.00 -40.06
CA LEU A 4 41.51 11.17 -39.68
C LEU A 4 40.82 11.81 -38.47
N ALA A 5 39.65 12.40 -38.71
CA ALA A 5 38.79 12.98 -37.68
C ALA A 5 38.01 11.86 -36.97
N ALA A 6 38.17 11.75 -35.64
CA ALA A 6 37.38 10.86 -34.81
C ALA A 6 36.27 11.66 -34.10
N CYS A 7 35.06 11.56 -34.62
CA CYS A 7 33.84 11.94 -33.92
C CYS A 7 33.49 10.80 -32.96
N VAL A 8 33.59 11.01 -31.64
CA VAL A 8 33.02 10.09 -30.65
C VAL A 8 32.00 10.87 -29.84
N ALA A 9 30.76 10.41 -29.95
CA ALA A 9 29.57 10.98 -29.36
C ALA A 9 29.70 11.09 -27.84
N THR A 10 29.35 12.25 -27.29
CA THR A 10 28.90 12.41 -25.92
C THR A 10 27.66 11.54 -25.73
N ALA A 11 27.84 10.36 -25.13
CA ALA A 11 26.75 9.58 -24.59
C ALA A 11 26.14 10.39 -23.43
N CYS A 12 24.91 10.88 -23.63
CA CYS A 12 24.05 11.28 -22.52
C CYS A 12 23.76 10.03 -21.69
N SER A 13 24.58 9.78 -20.66
CA SER A 13 24.24 8.84 -19.59
C SER A 13 23.15 9.49 -18.74
N GLY A 14 21.92 9.45 -19.23
CA GLY A 14 20.72 9.53 -18.40
C GLY A 14 20.69 8.27 -17.55
N GLY A 15 21.45 8.28 -16.45
CA GLY A 15 21.36 7.26 -15.43
C GLY A 15 19.97 7.34 -14.82
N GLY A 16 19.10 6.42 -15.24
CA GLY A 16 17.88 6.12 -14.50
C GLY A 16 18.28 5.83 -13.06
N GLY A 17 17.77 6.63 -12.13
CA GLY A 17 18.03 6.43 -10.72
C GLY A 17 17.55 5.04 -10.32
N THR A 18 18.47 4.16 -9.99
CA THR A 18 18.18 2.96 -9.21
C THR A 18 17.73 3.43 -7.82
N GLY A 19 16.43 3.65 -7.67
CA GLY A 19 15.81 3.91 -6.38
C GLY A 19 15.82 2.63 -5.55
N THR A 20 16.97 2.31 -4.96
CA THR A 20 17.03 1.28 -3.92
C THR A 20 16.31 1.86 -2.71
N SER A 21 15.19 1.25 -2.28
CA SER A 21 14.58 1.65 -1.01
C SER A 21 15.58 1.29 0.10
N THR A 22 16.03 2.30 0.86
CA THR A 22 16.91 2.09 2.03
C THR A 22 16.11 1.79 3.30
N ASN A 23 14.79 1.84 3.21
CA ASN A 23 13.87 1.65 4.31
C ASN A 23 13.66 0.14 4.54
N PRO A 24 13.87 -0.38 5.76
CA PRO A 24 13.54 -1.76 6.07
C PRO A 24 12.05 -2.05 5.82
N ALA A 25 11.75 -3.28 5.42
CA ALA A 25 10.38 -3.76 5.31
C ALA A 25 9.62 -3.57 6.63
N GLY A 26 8.37 -3.13 6.53
CA GLY A 26 7.51 -2.76 7.65
C GLY A 26 7.72 -1.35 8.18
N THR A 27 8.69 -0.57 7.73
CA THR A 27 8.81 0.82 8.18
C THR A 27 7.71 1.69 7.59
N TYR A 28 7.16 2.57 8.41
CA TYR A 28 6.24 3.61 7.96
C TYR A 28 7.07 4.85 7.59
N SER A 29 6.91 5.32 6.35
CA SER A 29 7.72 6.39 5.79
C SER A 29 6.83 7.41 5.08
N SER A 30 7.41 8.55 4.75
CA SER A 30 6.72 9.61 4.02
C SER A 30 7.51 9.99 2.76
N THR A 31 6.78 10.30 1.71
CA THR A 31 7.36 10.89 0.50
C THR A 31 7.71 12.35 0.79
N PRO A 32 8.59 12.96 -0.02
CA PRO A 32 8.84 14.41 0.04
C PRO A 32 7.57 15.25 -0.20
N SER A 33 6.55 14.69 -0.87
CA SER A 33 5.25 15.31 -1.08
C SER A 33 4.30 15.20 0.13
N GLY A 34 4.70 14.49 1.19
CA GLY A 34 3.92 14.34 2.43
C GLY A 34 2.98 13.13 2.45
N ALA A 35 2.89 12.36 1.37
CA ALA A 35 2.14 11.10 1.35
C ALA A 35 2.83 10.06 2.24
N ARG A 36 2.06 9.29 2.98
CA ARG A 36 2.58 8.30 3.93
C ARG A 36 2.31 6.88 3.44
N PHE A 37 3.27 5.98 3.63
CA PHE A 37 3.21 4.61 3.14
C PHE A 37 3.97 3.64 4.05
N PHE A 38 3.61 2.36 3.99
CA PHE A 38 4.42 1.29 4.56
C PHE A 38 5.37 0.76 3.50
N THR A 39 6.62 0.52 3.88
CA THR A 39 7.59 -0.13 3.00
C THR A 39 7.38 -1.63 3.05
N ASP A 40 7.05 -2.26 1.93
CA ASP A 40 6.93 -3.71 1.86
C ASP A 40 8.29 -4.40 1.71
N ALA A 41 8.32 -5.71 1.90
CA ALA A 41 9.51 -6.49 1.60
C ALA A 41 9.70 -6.54 0.08
N ASN A 42 10.90 -6.21 -0.39
CA ASN A 42 11.24 -6.15 -1.80
C ASN A 42 12.66 -6.70 -2.05
N GLU A 43 12.96 -7.09 -3.29
CA GLU A 43 14.25 -7.64 -3.72
C GLU A 43 15.25 -6.54 -4.20
N GLN A 44 14.95 -5.26 -3.99
CA GLN A 44 15.74 -4.10 -4.41
C GLN A 44 16.04 -4.02 -5.92
N GLY A 45 15.08 -4.43 -6.75
CA GLY A 45 15.20 -4.48 -8.21
C GLY A 45 16.03 -5.66 -8.74
N ASN A 46 16.38 -6.64 -7.88
CA ASN A 46 17.16 -7.81 -8.30
C ASN A 46 16.31 -8.96 -8.86
N SER A 47 14.98 -8.81 -8.86
CA SER A 47 14.12 -9.85 -9.42
C SER A 47 14.29 -9.94 -10.94
N ASN A 48 14.29 -11.16 -11.48
CA ASN A 48 14.46 -11.39 -12.93
C ASN A 48 13.13 -11.60 -13.65
N GLN A 49 12.01 -11.65 -12.92
CA GLN A 49 10.68 -11.90 -13.47
C GLN A 49 9.62 -11.15 -12.65
N LEU A 50 8.63 -10.55 -13.33
CA LEU A 50 7.47 -9.96 -12.67
C LEU A 50 6.53 -11.08 -12.21
N VAL A 51 6.28 -11.14 -10.91
CA VAL A 51 5.40 -12.14 -10.29
C VAL A 51 4.36 -11.44 -9.44
N LEU A 52 3.11 -11.84 -9.61
CA LEU A 52 2.02 -11.53 -8.68
C LEU A 52 2.15 -12.49 -7.50
N GLU A 53 2.52 -11.97 -6.33
CA GLU A 53 2.83 -12.76 -5.14
C GLU A 53 1.55 -13.12 -4.38
N SER A 54 0.68 -12.15 -4.19
CA SER A 54 -0.56 -12.30 -3.44
C SER A 54 -1.66 -11.41 -3.98
N ILE A 55 -2.89 -11.86 -3.71
CA ILE A 55 -4.09 -11.07 -3.93
C ILE A 55 -4.85 -11.08 -2.62
N PHE A 56 -5.18 -9.89 -2.12
CA PHE A 56 -6.02 -9.69 -0.96
C PHE A 56 -7.26 -8.90 -1.33
N TRP A 57 -8.25 -8.90 -0.44
CA TRP A 57 -9.40 -8.01 -0.57
C TRP A 57 -9.78 -7.38 0.76
N GLY A 58 -10.38 -6.20 0.66
CA GLY A 58 -10.88 -5.44 1.80
C GLY A 58 -11.90 -4.38 1.37
N ARG A 59 -12.06 -3.37 2.21
CA ARG A 59 -12.93 -2.20 1.94
C ARG A 59 -12.06 -0.99 1.66
N LEU A 60 -12.38 -0.23 0.63
CA LEU A 60 -11.69 1.02 0.32
C LEU A 60 -12.20 2.12 1.24
N THR A 61 -11.29 2.81 1.92
CA THR A 61 -11.63 3.87 2.88
C THR A 61 -10.62 5.00 2.89
N ASP A 62 -11.09 6.20 3.20
CA ASP A 62 -10.20 7.30 3.58
C ASP A 62 -9.94 7.23 5.08
N VAL A 63 -8.67 7.32 5.47
CA VAL A 63 -8.22 7.19 6.86
C VAL A 63 -7.83 8.53 7.43
N TYR A 64 -8.44 8.85 8.56
CA TYR A 64 -8.25 10.08 9.31
C TYR A 64 -7.63 9.79 10.67
N GLY A 65 -6.77 10.69 11.14
CA GLY A 65 -6.37 10.82 12.53
C GLY A 65 -7.08 11.99 13.21
N LEU A 66 -6.73 12.27 14.47
CA LEU A 66 -7.16 13.47 15.18
C LEU A 66 -5.98 14.43 15.35
N ASP A 67 -6.22 15.73 15.33
CA ASP A 67 -5.22 16.73 15.74
C ASP A 67 -5.24 16.99 17.26
N GLY A 68 -4.45 17.94 17.74
CA GLY A 68 -4.43 18.35 19.14
C GLY A 68 -5.74 18.98 19.65
N ALA A 69 -6.62 19.44 18.76
CA ALA A 69 -7.95 19.96 19.09
C ALA A 69 -9.04 18.88 19.05
N GLY A 70 -8.75 17.71 18.48
CA GLY A 70 -9.69 16.61 18.26
C GLY A 70 -10.41 16.68 16.92
N ASP A 71 -9.99 17.55 16.01
CA ASP A 71 -10.51 17.63 14.65
C ASP A 71 -9.87 16.55 13.77
N ARG A 72 -10.61 16.13 12.74
CA ARG A 72 -10.19 15.03 11.85
C ARG A 72 -9.19 15.52 10.82
N VAL A 73 -8.01 14.89 10.77
CA VAL A 73 -6.96 15.17 9.77
C VAL A 73 -6.85 13.97 8.83
N LEU A 74 -6.90 14.22 7.52
CA LEU A 74 -6.73 13.17 6.51
C LEU A 74 -5.28 12.70 6.49
N MET A 75 -5.07 11.39 6.66
CA MET A 75 -3.74 10.77 6.73
C MET A 75 -3.46 9.84 5.56
N HIS A 76 -4.48 9.10 5.10
CA HIS A 76 -4.41 8.29 3.88
C HIS A 76 -5.70 8.42 3.08
N GLU A 77 -5.55 8.65 1.78
CA GLU A 77 -6.65 8.53 0.81
C GLU A 77 -6.68 7.11 0.25
N ASN A 78 -7.87 6.58 -0.03
CA ASN A 78 -8.04 5.31 -0.74
C ASN A 78 -7.26 4.12 -0.14
N LEU A 79 -7.20 4.03 1.19
CA LEU A 79 -6.55 2.91 1.87
C LEU A 79 -7.51 1.72 1.98
N VAL A 80 -7.03 0.54 1.62
CA VAL A 80 -7.80 -0.70 1.80
C VAL A 80 -7.64 -1.22 3.23
N ILE A 81 -8.77 -1.43 3.91
CA ILE A 81 -8.82 -1.97 5.28
C ILE A 81 -9.52 -3.33 5.32
N GLY A 82 -9.16 -4.15 6.32
CA GLY A 82 -9.82 -5.43 6.57
C GLY A 82 -11.34 -5.33 6.78
N LYS A 83 -12.08 -6.35 6.34
CA LYS A 83 -13.55 -6.40 6.49
C LYS A 83 -14.02 -6.38 7.95
N GLY A 84 -13.16 -6.88 8.85
CA GLY A 84 -13.46 -7.04 10.27
C GLY A 84 -13.38 -5.72 11.07
N VAL A 85 -12.83 -4.65 10.50
CA VAL A 85 -12.70 -3.37 11.19
C VAL A 85 -14.10 -2.77 11.42
N GLN A 86 -14.41 -2.41 12.65
CA GLN A 86 -15.71 -1.88 13.08
C GLN A 86 -15.47 -0.71 14.03
N SER A 87 -16.46 0.17 14.16
CA SER A 87 -16.44 1.22 15.19
C SER A 87 -16.47 0.59 16.57
N ASP A 88 -15.46 0.89 17.39
CA ASP A 88 -15.35 0.40 18.78
C ASP A 88 -15.43 1.54 19.81
N GLY A 89 -15.39 2.80 19.36
CA GLY A 89 -15.41 3.99 20.22
C GLY A 89 -14.12 4.22 21.01
N ILE A 90 -13.07 3.42 20.78
CA ILE A 90 -11.79 3.49 21.49
C ILE A 90 -10.63 3.69 20.51
N ASN A 91 -10.57 2.88 19.45
CA ASN A 91 -9.52 2.93 18.43
C ASN A 91 -10.06 3.40 17.10
N TYR A 92 -11.25 2.95 16.73
CA TYR A 92 -11.82 3.10 15.40
C TYR A 92 -13.21 3.71 15.46
N GLN A 93 -13.45 4.65 14.56
CA GLN A 93 -14.77 5.15 14.22
C GLN A 93 -14.93 5.08 12.71
N LEU A 94 -15.74 4.12 12.26
CA LEU A 94 -16.09 3.95 10.86
C LEU A 94 -17.42 4.65 10.58
N LYS A 95 -17.43 5.49 9.55
CA LYS A 95 -18.62 6.19 9.06
C LYS A 95 -18.75 5.97 7.56
N THR A 96 -19.97 5.79 7.09
CA THR A 96 -20.27 5.81 5.67
C THR A 96 -20.95 7.13 5.34
N ASN A 97 -20.44 7.84 4.34
CA ASN A 97 -21.09 9.04 3.84
C ASN A 97 -22.37 8.61 3.09
N PRO A 98 -23.57 9.06 3.51
CA PRO A 98 -24.82 8.60 2.90
C PRO A 98 -25.03 9.15 1.47
N VAL A 99 -24.29 10.18 1.07
CA VAL A 99 -24.40 10.80 -0.26
C VAL A 99 -23.43 10.17 -1.24
N THR A 100 -22.16 10.03 -0.85
CA THR A 100 -21.11 9.51 -1.75
C THR A 100 -20.93 7.99 -1.63
N ALA A 101 -21.52 7.36 -0.61
CA ALA A 101 -21.29 5.96 -0.21
C ALA A 101 -19.82 5.62 0.12
N VAL A 102 -18.94 6.63 0.19
CA VAL A 102 -17.54 6.48 0.59
C VAL A 102 -17.48 6.17 2.09
N GLN A 103 -16.63 5.23 2.44
CA GLN A 103 -16.37 4.87 3.83
C GLN A 103 -15.16 5.63 4.35
N GLU A 104 -15.30 6.19 5.54
CA GLU A 104 -14.29 6.96 6.23
C GLU A 104 -13.96 6.25 7.55
N LEU A 105 -12.69 5.93 7.75
CA LEU A 105 -12.16 5.40 9.01
C LEU A 105 -11.46 6.53 9.75
N THR A 106 -11.90 6.84 10.97
CA THR A 106 -11.17 7.72 11.87
C THR A 106 -10.51 6.87 12.95
N ILE A 107 -9.19 6.98 13.07
CA ILE A 107 -8.42 6.41 14.16
C ILE A 107 -8.36 7.43 15.28
N LEU A 108 -8.83 7.05 16.46
CA LEU A 108 -9.01 7.95 17.61
C LEU A 108 -7.68 8.21 18.33
N ARG A 109 -6.67 8.69 17.60
CA ARG A 109 -5.33 9.03 18.10
C ARG A 109 -4.90 10.38 17.57
N ASN A 110 -4.20 11.13 18.42
CA ASN A 110 -3.65 12.43 18.07
C ASN A 110 -2.39 12.25 17.20
N VAL A 111 -2.46 12.58 15.92
CA VAL A 111 -1.35 12.43 14.97
C VAL A 111 -0.31 13.54 15.06
N GLU A 112 -0.58 14.60 15.82
CA GLU A 112 0.38 15.68 16.12
C GLU A 112 1.24 15.38 17.35
N ASP A 113 0.88 14.35 18.13
CA ASP A 113 1.72 13.88 19.23
C ASP A 113 2.87 13.02 18.70
N LEU A 114 4.00 13.68 18.49
CA LEU A 114 5.26 13.11 17.99
C LEU A 114 6.16 12.55 19.10
N SER A 115 5.64 12.40 20.33
CA SER A 115 6.40 11.76 21.40
C SER A 115 6.58 10.27 21.12
N VAL A 116 7.64 9.66 21.68
CA VAL A 116 7.89 8.22 21.54
C VAL A 116 6.73 7.44 22.17
N GLN A 117 6.12 6.53 21.42
CA GLN A 117 4.86 5.83 21.76
C GLN A 117 3.65 6.78 21.93
N GLY A 118 3.77 7.99 21.41
CA GLY A 118 2.73 8.99 21.38
C GLY A 118 1.60 8.64 20.43
N GLY A 119 0.69 9.58 20.23
CA GLY A 119 -0.48 9.38 19.39
C GLY A 119 -0.16 9.02 17.94
N LEU A 120 0.93 9.55 17.35
CA LEU A 120 1.32 9.19 15.99
C LEU A 120 1.79 7.73 15.89
N ASP A 121 2.69 7.28 16.76
CA ASP A 121 3.18 5.89 16.75
C ASP A 121 2.00 4.90 16.93
N GLN A 122 1.08 5.22 17.84
CA GLN A 122 -0.13 4.43 18.05
C GLN A 122 -1.06 4.43 16.83
N PHE A 123 -1.16 5.56 16.13
CA PHE A 123 -1.92 5.67 14.89
C PHE A 123 -1.34 4.72 13.83
N GLU A 124 -0.03 4.76 13.62
CA GLU A 124 0.67 3.92 12.62
C GLU A 124 0.47 2.42 12.91
N ASP A 125 0.58 2.01 14.17
CA ASP A 125 0.33 0.64 14.60
C ASP A 125 -1.12 0.20 14.33
N LEU A 126 -2.10 1.08 14.57
CA LEU A 126 -3.50 0.77 14.32
C LEU A 126 -3.78 0.67 12.82
N VAL A 127 -3.26 1.59 11.99
CA VAL A 127 -3.35 1.48 10.52
C VAL A 127 -2.77 0.15 10.06
N ARG A 128 -1.57 -0.21 10.51
CA ARG A 128 -0.93 -1.47 10.15
C ARG A 128 -1.79 -2.69 10.48
N ARG A 129 -2.43 -2.71 11.66
CA ARG A 129 -3.35 -3.81 12.03
C ARG A 129 -4.56 -3.89 11.09
N THR A 130 -5.05 -2.76 10.59
CA THR A 130 -6.14 -2.78 9.60
C THR A 130 -5.72 -3.41 8.27
N GLN A 131 -4.46 -3.25 7.85
CA GLN A 131 -3.93 -3.85 6.62
C GLN A 131 -3.52 -5.32 6.82
N GLN A 132 -3.03 -5.69 8.00
CA GLN A 132 -2.74 -7.10 8.33
C GLN A 132 -3.99 -7.97 8.45
N SER A 133 -5.18 -7.36 8.51
CA SER A 133 -6.47 -8.06 8.59
C SER A 133 -7.22 -8.14 7.26
N LEU A 134 -6.51 -7.98 6.13
CA LEU A 134 -7.06 -8.23 4.80
C LEU A 134 -7.28 -9.73 4.56
N ASP A 135 -8.31 -10.05 3.80
CA ASP A 135 -8.67 -11.44 3.51
C ASP A 135 -7.99 -11.88 2.21
N PRO A 136 -7.23 -13.00 2.20
CA PRO A 136 -6.57 -13.48 0.99
C PRO A 136 -7.59 -14.05 -0.01
N VAL A 137 -7.32 -13.82 -1.30
CA VAL A 137 -8.02 -14.47 -2.40
C VAL A 137 -7.26 -15.75 -2.74
N ALA A 138 -7.91 -16.91 -2.61
CA ALA A 138 -7.25 -18.19 -2.80
C ALA A 138 -6.92 -18.41 -4.29
N GLN A 139 -5.65 -18.66 -4.59
CA GLN A 139 -5.22 -19.05 -5.94
C GLN A 139 -5.67 -20.48 -6.26
N ARG A 140 -6.28 -20.66 -7.43
CA ARG A 140 -6.61 -21.99 -7.95
C ARG A 140 -5.66 -22.36 -9.07
N GLY A 141 -4.90 -23.45 -8.89
CA GLY A 141 -4.08 -24.02 -9.95
C GLY A 141 -4.91 -24.81 -10.98
N PRO A 142 -4.41 -24.96 -12.21
CA PRO A 142 -4.96 -25.93 -13.16
C PRO A 142 -4.78 -27.32 -12.54
N GLY A 143 -5.90 -27.98 -12.22
CA GLY A 143 -5.89 -29.12 -11.32
C GLY A 143 -5.11 -30.31 -11.86
N THR A 144 -4.09 -30.76 -11.11
CA THR A 144 -3.70 -32.18 -10.96
C THR A 144 -2.76 -32.35 -9.74
N SER A 145 -3.04 -33.36 -8.92
CA SER A 145 -2.05 -34.16 -8.16
C SER A 145 -1.36 -33.63 -6.90
N GLN A 146 -1.78 -32.52 -6.30
CA GLN A 146 -1.52 -32.24 -4.87
C GLN A 146 -2.70 -31.45 -4.30
N GLY A 147 -3.70 -32.16 -3.76
CA GLY A 147 -4.81 -31.52 -3.06
C GLY A 147 -5.67 -30.60 -3.92
N GLY A 148 -5.93 -30.98 -5.17
CA GLY A 148 -6.98 -30.41 -6.01
C GLY A 148 -8.35 -30.66 -5.37
N SER A 149 -8.64 -29.96 -4.28
CA SER A 149 -9.95 -29.95 -3.69
C SER A 149 -10.84 -29.16 -4.64
N ALA A 150 -12.02 -29.69 -4.92
CA ALA A 150 -13.17 -28.88 -5.29
C ALA A 150 -13.48 -27.95 -4.10
N GLY A 151 -12.61 -26.96 -3.88
CA GLY A 151 -12.67 -26.04 -2.77
C GLY A 151 -13.65 -24.91 -3.04
N LEU A 152 -14.17 -24.33 -1.95
CA LEU A 152 -15.05 -23.17 -2.00
C LEU A 152 -14.32 -22.01 -2.69
N PHE A 153 -15.00 -21.34 -3.61
CA PHE A 153 -14.50 -20.09 -4.17
C PHE A 153 -14.40 -19.04 -3.07
N SER A 154 -13.36 -18.19 -3.11
CA SER A 154 -13.30 -17.01 -2.25
C SER A 154 -14.54 -16.15 -2.49
N MET A 155 -15.36 -15.97 -1.44
CA MET A 155 -16.53 -15.12 -1.49
C MET A 155 -16.10 -13.67 -1.32
N VAL A 156 -15.99 -12.95 -2.44
CA VAL A 156 -15.64 -11.53 -2.44
C VAL A 156 -16.91 -10.68 -2.59
N PRO A 157 -17.20 -9.77 -1.65
CA PRO A 157 -18.32 -8.85 -1.77
C PRO A 157 -18.22 -7.97 -3.02
N ARG A 158 -19.35 -7.57 -3.59
CA ARG A 158 -19.39 -6.73 -4.80
C ARG A 158 -18.73 -5.36 -4.62
N ASN A 159 -18.70 -4.84 -3.39
CA ASN A 159 -18.09 -3.56 -3.04
C ASN A 159 -16.70 -3.72 -2.40
N ALA A 160 -16.03 -4.84 -2.63
CA ALA A 160 -14.66 -5.03 -2.18
C ALA A 160 -13.68 -4.29 -3.09
N CYS A 161 -12.54 -3.91 -2.51
CA CYS A 161 -11.35 -3.50 -3.23
C CYS A 161 -10.33 -4.65 -3.18
N LEU A 162 -9.63 -4.87 -4.29
CA LEU A 162 -8.57 -5.87 -4.40
C LEU A 162 -7.22 -5.19 -4.24
N VAL A 163 -6.33 -5.84 -3.50
CA VAL A 163 -4.92 -5.48 -3.38
C VAL A 163 -4.11 -6.55 -4.09
N LEU A 164 -3.21 -6.13 -4.97
CA LEU A 164 -2.37 -7.00 -5.77
C LEU A 164 -0.91 -6.68 -5.41
N ASP A 165 -0.21 -7.66 -4.86
CA ASP A 165 1.18 -7.47 -4.46
C ASP A 165 2.10 -8.09 -5.50
N PHE A 166 3.08 -7.31 -5.93
CA PHE A 166 4.09 -7.72 -6.90
C PHE A 166 5.48 -7.61 -6.27
N ASN A 167 6.37 -8.50 -6.71
CA ASN A 167 7.68 -8.68 -6.10
C ASN A 167 8.64 -7.48 -6.22
N ASP A 168 8.84 -6.90 -7.41
CA ASP A 168 9.79 -5.77 -7.56
C ASP A 168 9.91 -5.06 -8.91
N LEU A 169 9.34 -5.61 -9.99
CA LEU A 169 9.62 -5.11 -11.36
C LEU A 169 8.60 -4.11 -11.90
N ILE A 170 7.97 -3.34 -11.02
CA ILE A 170 7.02 -2.30 -11.45
C ILE A 170 7.75 -0.96 -11.54
N ASP A 171 7.65 -0.31 -12.70
CA ASP A 171 8.10 1.07 -12.88
C ASP A 171 7.16 2.00 -12.09
N PRO A 172 7.65 2.76 -11.09
CA PRO A 172 6.81 3.69 -10.33
C PRO A 172 6.09 4.72 -11.21
N ASN A 173 6.64 5.07 -12.37
CA ASN A 173 6.02 6.04 -13.29
C ASN A 173 4.89 5.43 -14.13
N SER A 174 4.71 4.11 -14.06
CA SER A 174 3.61 3.40 -14.71
C SER A 174 2.38 3.26 -13.82
N ILE A 175 2.47 3.63 -12.53
CA ILE A 175 1.35 3.56 -11.60
C ILE A 175 0.73 4.95 -11.46
N ASP A 176 -0.54 5.07 -11.84
CA ASP A 176 -1.35 6.26 -11.61
C ASP A 176 -2.79 5.87 -11.24
N ALA A 177 -3.66 6.84 -10.98
CA ALA A 177 -5.05 6.54 -10.61
C ALA A 177 -5.87 5.82 -11.71
N GLN A 178 -5.33 5.73 -12.94
CA GLN A 178 -5.96 5.08 -14.08
C GLN A 178 -5.32 3.73 -14.43
N THR A 179 -4.24 3.32 -13.76
CA THR A 179 -3.39 2.18 -14.13
C THR A 179 -3.12 1.30 -12.92
#